data_AF-A0A0K1NIT5-F1
#
_entry.id   AF-A0A0K1NIT5-F1
#
_cell.length_a   1.000
_cell.length_b   1.000
_cell.length_c   1.000
_cell.angle_alpha   90.00
_cell.angle_beta   90.00
_cell.angle_gamma   90.00
#
_symmetry.space_group_name_H-M   'P 1'
#
loop_
_entity.id
_entity.type
_entity.pdbx_description
1 polymer ?
#
loop_
_entity_poly.entity_id
_entity_poly.type
_entity_poly.pdbx_seq_one_letter_code
_entity_poly.pdbx_strand_id
1 'polypeptide(L)'
;MSRGWFTIFDLIYFTGEWLDEHYHSLRGVDGVGLVFLGTMFALIACLGYLNTSLFHLTGWRENVVMYMSLVLLYLIVYYVYKVRGRHGRVMAHYRGSIYDSPPVHLMVFLGWMFVPVILILLVREVYGKQF
;
A
#
# COMPACT_ATOMS: atom_id res chain seq x y z
N MET A 1 -25.86 -3.65 -13.03
CA MET A 1 -24.87 -3.22 -12.01
C MET A 1 -23.90 -4.37 -11.77
N SER A 2 -22.66 -4.29 -12.26
CA SER A 2 -21.66 -5.33 -11.95
C SER A 2 -21.39 -5.31 -10.44
N ARG A 3 -21.57 -6.43 -9.75
CA ARG A 3 -21.09 -6.62 -8.38
C ARG A 3 -19.58 -6.42 -8.39
N GLY A 4 -19.13 -5.21 -8.06
CA GLY A 4 -17.71 -4.91 -7.94
C GLY A 4 -17.18 -5.66 -6.73
N TRP A 5 -16.20 -6.55 -6.96
CA TRP A 5 -15.49 -7.20 -5.86
C TRP A 5 -14.62 -6.14 -5.16
N PHE A 6 -14.90 -5.89 -3.88
CA PHE A 6 -14.08 -5.03 -3.04
C PHE A 6 -12.93 -5.83 -2.46
N THR A 7 -11.73 -5.26 -2.49
CA THR A 7 -10.50 -5.90 -2.01
C THR A 7 -10.03 -5.29 -0.70
N ILE A 8 -9.07 -5.92 -0.02
CA ILE A 8 -8.46 -5.34 1.19
C ILE A 8 -7.82 -3.97 0.92
N PHE A 9 -7.28 -3.75 -0.29
CA PHE A 9 -6.76 -2.45 -0.73
C PHE A 9 -7.83 -1.37 -0.76
N ASP A 10 -9.09 -1.71 -1.03
CA ASP A 10 -10.19 -0.75 -1.00
C ASP A 10 -10.52 -0.31 0.43
N LEU A 11 -10.43 -1.23 1.39
CA LEU A 11 -10.60 -0.91 2.81
C LEU A 11 -9.43 -0.05 3.33
N ILE A 12 -8.21 -0.35 2.91
CA ILE A 12 -7.02 0.46 3.22
C ILE A 12 -7.15 1.85 2.59
N TYR A 13 -7.55 1.93 1.32
CA TYR A 13 -7.81 3.19 0.63
C TYR A 13 -8.86 4.02 1.36
N PHE A 14 -9.99 3.39 1.72
CA PHE A 14 -11.06 4.02 2.49
C PHE A 14 -10.55 4.57 3.82
N THR A 15 -9.70 3.80 4.51
CA THR A 15 -9.07 4.21 5.76
C THR A 15 -8.16 5.43 5.58
N GLY A 16 -7.38 5.51 4.50
CA GLY A 16 -6.53 6.68 4.26
C GLY A 16 -7.34 7.94 3.99
N GLU A 17 -8.43 7.86 3.23
CA GLU A 17 -9.31 9.01 2.99
C GLU A 17 -10.05 9.42 4.28
N TRP A 18 -10.50 8.45 5.09
CA TRP A 18 -11.09 8.74 6.40
C TRP A 18 -10.10 9.45 7.33
N LEU A 19 -8.83 9.02 7.35
CA LEU A 19 -7.76 9.64 8.12
C LEU A 19 -7.46 11.07 7.65
N ASP A 20 -7.39 11.31 6.34
CA ASP A 20 -7.19 12.65 5.77
C ASP A 20 -8.36 13.60 6.11
N GLU A 21 -9.59 13.08 6.10
CA GLU A 21 -10.80 13.83 6.48
C GLU A 21 -10.83 14.18 7.98
N HIS A 22 -10.46 13.26 8.87
CA HIS A 22 -10.65 13.40 10.33
C HIS A 22 -9.42 13.90 11.09
N TYR A 23 -8.21 13.66 10.59
CA TYR A 23 -6.96 14.07 11.23
C TYR A 23 -6.26 15.13 10.42
N HIS A 24 -6.54 16.39 10.72
CA HIS A 24 -5.88 17.52 10.05
C HIS A 24 -4.35 17.57 10.26
N SER A 25 -3.82 16.91 11.30
CA SER A 25 -2.37 16.74 11.51
C SER A 25 -1.73 15.72 10.56
N LEU A 26 -2.52 14.84 9.94
CA LEU A 26 -2.10 13.84 8.95
C LEU A 26 -2.42 14.29 7.51
N ARG A 27 -2.79 15.56 7.29
CA ARG A 27 -3.02 16.15 5.96
C ARG A 27 -1.86 15.78 5.04
N GLY A 28 -2.14 14.93 4.06
CA GLY A 28 -1.14 14.42 3.10
C GLY A 28 -1.04 12.90 3.03
N VAL A 29 -1.66 12.15 3.94
CA VAL A 29 -1.82 10.69 3.81
C VAL A 29 -3.25 10.37 3.39
N ASP A 30 -3.58 10.68 2.13
CA ASP A 30 -4.85 10.29 1.52
C ASP A 30 -4.92 8.78 1.26
N GLY A 31 -6.03 8.28 0.74
CA GLY A 31 -6.19 6.85 0.45
C GLY A 31 -5.13 6.31 -0.50
N VAL A 32 -4.69 7.13 -1.47
CA VAL A 32 -3.62 6.77 -2.40
C VAL A 32 -2.31 6.64 -1.66
N GLY A 33 -1.99 7.62 -0.82
CA GLY A 33 -0.80 7.66 0.01
C GLY A 33 -0.73 6.47 0.95
N LEU A 34 -1.82 6.12 1.63
CA LEU A 34 -1.82 5.00 2.57
C LEU A 34 -1.63 3.65 1.87
N VAL A 35 -2.32 3.41 0.75
CA VAL A 35 -2.12 2.20 -0.07
C VAL A 35 -0.67 2.14 -0.56
N PHE A 36 -0.17 3.24 -1.13
CA PHE A 36 1.20 3.35 -1.60
C PHE A 36 2.21 3.01 -0.50
N LEU A 37 2.08 3.62 0.68
CA LEU A 37 3.09 3.53 1.73
C LEU A 37 3.29 2.10 2.24
N GLY A 38 2.23 1.34 2.49
CA GLY A 38 2.36 -0.07 2.87
C GLY A 38 2.83 -0.97 1.74
N THR A 39 2.39 -0.72 0.49
CA THR A 39 2.91 -1.47 -0.67
C THR A 39 4.38 -1.19 -0.96
N MET A 40 4.86 0.03 -0.70
CA MET A 40 6.26 0.41 -0.85
C MET A 40 7.16 -0.44 0.05
N PHE A 41 6.80 -0.66 1.32
CA PHE A 41 7.58 -1.51 2.22
C PHE A 41 7.72 -2.94 1.69
N ALA A 42 6.62 -3.53 1.21
CA ALA A 42 6.64 -4.86 0.60
C ALA A 42 7.49 -4.90 -0.67
N LEU A 43 7.40 -3.86 -1.51
CA LEU A 43 8.17 -3.77 -2.76
C LEU A 43 9.67 -3.61 -2.49
N ILE A 44 10.06 -2.74 -1.56
CA ILE A 44 11.47 -2.55 -1.18
C ILE A 44 12.06 -3.86 -0.65
N ALA A 45 11.32 -4.60 0.17
CA ALA A 45 11.77 -5.89 0.66
C ALA A 45 11.91 -6.94 -0.45
N CYS A 46 10.92 -7.01 -1.34
CA CYS A 46 10.95 -7.91 -2.48
C CYS A 46 12.13 -7.59 -3.41
N LEU A 47 12.35 -6.32 -3.73
CA LEU A 47 13.49 -5.85 -4.51
C LEU A 47 14.81 -6.07 -3.79
N GLY A 48 14.86 -5.91 -2.47
CA GLY A 48 16.04 -6.20 -1.64
C GLY A 48 16.42 -7.68 -1.67
N TYR A 49 15.44 -8.60 -1.73
CA TYR A 49 15.69 -10.03 -1.90
C TYR A 49 16.07 -10.39 -3.34
N LEU A 50 15.44 -9.76 -4.33
CA LEU A 50 15.73 -9.93 -5.76
C LEU A 50 17.00 -9.18 -6.23
N ASN A 51 17.62 -8.40 -5.32
CA ASN A 51 18.81 -7.56 -5.57
C ASN A 51 19.95 -8.38 -6.20
N THR A 52 20.06 -9.67 -5.90
CA THR A 52 21.09 -10.53 -6.52
C THR A 52 20.83 -10.90 -7.99
N SER A 53 19.64 -10.67 -8.57
CA SER A 53 19.29 -11.21 -9.90
C SER A 53 18.84 -10.15 -10.92
N LEU A 54 18.12 -9.11 -10.51
CA LEU A 54 17.58 -8.09 -11.44
C LEU A 54 18.63 -7.06 -11.90
N PHE A 55 19.64 -6.76 -11.06
CA PHE A 55 20.67 -5.78 -11.41
C PHE A 55 21.67 -6.29 -12.43
N HIS A 56 21.91 -7.60 -12.47
CA HIS A 56 22.72 -8.22 -13.51
C HIS A 56 22.06 -8.19 -14.90
N LEU A 57 20.73 -8.13 -14.99
CA LEU A 57 20.01 -8.21 -16.27
C LEU A 57 19.85 -6.87 -16.98
N THR A 58 19.77 -5.77 -16.24
CA THR A 58 19.45 -4.45 -16.82
C THR A 58 20.67 -3.56 -17.02
N GLY A 59 21.73 -3.72 -16.21
CA GLY A 59 22.91 -2.84 -16.24
C GLY A 59 22.66 -1.42 -15.68
N TRP A 60 21.48 -1.18 -15.11
CA TRP A 60 21.09 0.12 -14.53
C TRP A 60 21.50 0.19 -13.06
N ARG A 61 21.77 1.39 -12.56
CA ARG A 61 22.08 1.62 -11.14
C ARG A 61 20.91 1.22 -10.26
N GLU A 62 21.20 0.57 -9.13
CA GLU A 62 20.19 -0.02 -8.26
C GLU A 62 19.12 0.96 -7.79
N ASN A 63 19.59 2.14 -7.39
CA ASN A 63 18.74 3.23 -6.94
C ASN A 63 17.72 3.64 -8.01
N VAL A 64 18.11 3.66 -9.29
CA VAL A 64 17.23 4.10 -10.38
C VAL A 64 16.07 3.12 -10.57
N VAL A 65 16.35 1.81 -10.55
CA VAL A 65 15.30 0.79 -10.70
C VAL A 65 14.33 0.83 -9.52
N MET A 66 14.84 1.00 -8.29
CA MET A 66 13.99 1.20 -7.12
C MET A 66 13.11 2.44 -7.25
N TYR A 67 13.70 3.60 -7.55
CA TYR A 67 12.94 4.84 -7.70
C TYR A 67 11.86 4.75 -8.79
N MET A 68 12.19 4.21 -9.96
CA MET A 68 11.24 4.06 -11.06
C MET A 68 10.09 3.10 -10.69
N SER A 69 10.39 2.03 -9.96
CA SER A 69 9.37 1.09 -9.48
C SER A 69 8.43 1.73 -8.47
N LEU A 70 8.96 2.56 -7.56
CA LEU A 70 8.15 3.30 -6.58
C LEU A 70 7.27 4.36 -7.26
N VAL A 71 7.82 5.12 -8.21
CA VAL A 71 7.03 6.10 -8.98
C VAL A 71 5.92 5.39 -9.75
N LEU A 72 6.23 4.29 -10.44
CA LEU A 72 5.23 3.53 -11.18
C LEU A 72 4.14 2.97 -10.27
N LEU A 73 4.50 2.46 -9.09
CA LEU A 73 3.55 1.97 -8.09
C LEU A 73 2.58 3.08 -7.67
N TYR A 74 3.10 4.26 -7.32
CA TYR A 74 2.25 5.40 -6.95
C TYR A 74 1.29 5.77 -8.09
N LEU A 75 1.80 5.88 -9.33
CA LEU A 75 0.99 6.21 -10.49
C LEU A 75 -0.12 5.18 -10.75
N ILE A 76 0.17 3.89 -10.58
CA ILE A 76 -0.83 2.82 -10.73
C ILE A 76 -1.93 2.95 -9.69
N VAL A 77 -1.56 3.13 -8.41
CA VAL A 77 -2.54 3.30 -7.31
C VAL A 77 -3.40 4.53 -7.56
N TYR A 78 -2.77 5.66 -7.89
CA TYR A 78 -3.47 6.91 -8.22
C TYR A 78 -4.44 6.72 -9.40
N TYR A 79 -3.99 6.12 -10.49
CA TYR A 79 -4.80 5.87 -11.67
C TYR A 79 -6.01 4.98 -11.36
N VAL A 80 -5.80 3.90 -10.59
CA VAL A 80 -6.87 2.97 -10.21
C VAL A 80 -7.92 3.66 -9.32
N TYR A 81 -7.50 4.45 -8.33
CA TYR A 81 -8.42 5.03 -7.36
C TYR A 81 -9.04 6.36 -7.82
N LYS A 82 -8.21 7.31 -8.27
CA LYS A 82 -8.66 8.67 -8.61
C LYS A 82 -9.12 8.79 -10.07
N VAL A 83 -8.42 8.17 -11.04
CA VAL A 83 -8.74 8.34 -12.49
C VAL A 83 -9.84 7.38 -12.97
N ARG A 84 -9.75 6.09 -12.61
CA ARG A 84 -10.73 5.04 -13.00
C ARG A 84 -12.06 5.12 -12.24
N GLY A 85 -12.27 6.12 -11.40
CA GLY A 85 -13.51 6.30 -10.63
C GLY A 85 -13.73 5.25 -9.54
N ARG A 86 -12.70 4.53 -9.10
CA ARG A 86 -12.84 3.54 -8.01
C ARG A 86 -13.06 4.23 -6.66
N HIS A 87 -12.52 5.42 -6.43
CA HIS A 87 -12.76 6.24 -5.23
C HIS A 87 -14.26 6.34 -4.91
N GLY A 88 -15.08 6.81 -5.85
CA GLY A 88 -16.52 6.97 -5.62
C GLY A 88 -17.23 5.66 -5.27
N ARG A 89 -16.82 4.55 -5.89
CA ARG A 89 -17.37 3.21 -5.57
C ARG A 89 -16.99 2.73 -4.18
N VAL A 90 -15.75 2.98 -3.77
CA VAL A 90 -15.23 2.61 -2.44
C VAL A 90 -15.89 3.44 -1.35
N MET A 91 -15.98 4.76 -1.54
CA MET A 91 -16.68 5.66 -0.61
C MET A 91 -18.14 5.27 -0.44
N ALA A 92 -18.85 5.03 -1.55
CA ALA A 92 -20.25 4.64 -1.49
C ALA A 92 -20.49 3.26 -0.84
N HIS A 93 -19.49 2.37 -0.86
CA HIS A 93 -19.60 1.04 -0.28
C HIS A 93 -19.34 1.02 1.23
N TYR A 94 -18.30 1.72 1.68
CA TYR A 94 -17.86 1.63 3.07
C TYR A 94 -18.41 2.73 3.99
N ARG A 95 -18.76 3.92 3.48
CA ARG A 95 -19.35 4.98 4.32
C ARG A 95 -20.68 4.52 4.92
N GLY A 96 -20.85 4.74 6.22
CA GLY A 96 -22.00 4.28 7.01
C GLY A 96 -22.06 2.76 7.23
N SER A 97 -21.05 2.00 6.81
CA SER A 97 -20.95 0.56 7.08
C SER A 97 -20.30 0.30 8.45
N ILE A 98 -20.26 -0.98 8.87
CA ILE A 98 -19.53 -1.39 10.08
C ILE A 98 -18.03 -1.05 10.04
N TYR A 99 -17.47 -0.82 8.84
CA TYR A 99 -16.07 -0.47 8.65
C TYR A 99 -15.80 1.04 8.79
N ASP A 100 -16.86 1.87 8.79
CA ASP A 100 -16.78 3.33 8.98
C ASP A 100 -16.83 3.67 10.47
N SER A 101 -15.80 3.22 11.19
CA SER A 101 -15.65 3.53 12.62
C SER A 101 -14.19 3.82 12.97
N PRO A 102 -13.92 4.79 13.86
CA PRO A 102 -12.56 5.12 14.29
C PRO A 102 -11.71 3.91 14.74
N PRO A 103 -12.22 2.96 15.57
CA PRO A 103 -11.39 1.84 15.99
C PRO A 103 -11.03 0.90 14.83
N VAL A 104 -11.92 0.70 13.85
CA VAL A 104 -11.63 -0.14 12.68
C VAL A 104 -10.57 0.50 11.80
N HIS A 105 -10.68 1.81 11.54
CA HIS A 105 -9.68 2.54 10.77
C HIS A 105 -8.30 2.50 11.41
N LEU A 106 -8.23 2.66 12.74
CA LEU A 106 -6.97 2.54 13.46
C LEU A 106 -6.37 1.13 13.32
N MET A 107 -7.19 0.07 13.45
CA MET A 107 -6.73 -1.31 13.27
C MET A 107 -6.22 -1.57 11.84
N VAL A 108 -6.94 -1.08 10.82
CA VAL A 108 -6.54 -1.24 9.41
C VAL A 108 -5.24 -0.48 9.14
N PHE A 109 -5.12 0.75 9.62
CA PHE A 109 -3.90 1.55 9.48
C PHE A 109 -2.70 0.86 10.12
N LEU A 110 -2.80 0.48 11.40
CA LEU A 110 -1.70 -0.18 12.12
C LEU A 110 -1.36 -1.53 11.48
N GLY A 111 -2.37 -2.33 11.16
CA GLY A 111 -2.18 -3.62 10.48
C GLY A 111 -1.45 -3.44 9.14
N TRP A 112 -1.86 -2.46 8.34
CA TRP A 112 -1.22 -2.19 7.05
C TRP A 112 0.23 -1.70 7.18
N MET A 113 0.53 -0.95 8.23
CA MET A 113 1.88 -0.45 8.49
C MET A 113 2.82 -1.52 9.07
N PHE A 114 2.33 -2.40 9.95
CA PHE A 114 3.16 -3.37 10.65
C PHE A 114 3.26 -4.73 9.97
N VAL A 115 2.21 -5.19 9.27
CA VAL A 115 2.22 -6.50 8.60
C VAL A 115 3.40 -6.65 7.63
N PRO A 116 3.69 -5.67 6.74
CA PRO A 116 4.86 -5.75 5.86
C PRO A 116 6.17 -5.87 6.65
N VAL A 117 6.35 -5.09 7.72
CA VAL A 117 7.56 -5.10 8.55
C VAL A 117 7.75 -6.46 9.24
N ILE A 118 6.69 -7.00 9.83
CA ILE A 118 6.72 -8.30 10.50
C ILE A 118 7.02 -9.41 9.49
N LEU A 119 6.40 -9.38 8.31
CA LEU A 119 6.69 -10.34 7.23
C LEU A 119 8.15 -10.30 6.81
N ILE A 120 8.73 -9.10 6.67
CA ILE A 120 10.16 -8.94 6.33
C ILE A 120 11.04 -9.55 7.41
N LEU A 121 10.77 -9.25 8.68
CA LEU A 121 11.53 -9.78 9.80
C LEU A 121 11.43 -11.31 9.87
N LEU A 122 10.24 -11.88 9.64
CA LEU A 122 10.03 -13.33 9.60
C LEU A 122 10.78 -13.99 8.44
N VAL A 123 10.68 -13.43 7.23
CA VAL A 123 11.43 -13.93 6.06
C VAL A 123 12.93 -13.88 6.34
N ARG A 124 13.43 -12.81 6.96
CA ARG A 124 14.84 -12.71 7.35
C ARG A 124 15.23 -13.73 8.41
N GLU A 125 14.40 -13.99 9.42
CA GLU A 125 14.71 -15.00 10.45
C GLU A 125 14.71 -16.42 9.87
N VAL A 126 13.77 -16.72 8.96
CA VAL A 126 13.63 -18.05 8.36
C VAL A 126 14.68 -18.30 7.28
N TYR A 127 14.94 -17.33 6.40
CA TYR A 127 15.83 -17.51 5.23
C TYR A 127 17.19 -16.83 5.38
N GLY A 128 17.36 -15.90 6.32
CA GLY A 128 18.62 -15.20 6.57
C GLY A 128 19.65 -15.99 7.38
N LYS A 129 19.34 -17.23 7.81
CA LYS A 129 20.32 -18.18 8.35
C LYS A 129 21.06 -18.99 7.28
N GLN A 130 20.78 -18.76 5.99
CA GLN A 130 21.40 -19.50 4.88
C GLN A 130 22.44 -18.70 4.08
N PHE A 131 22.94 -17.58 4.60
CA PHE A 131 24.12 -16.86 4.08
C PHE A 131 25.09 -16.53 5.21
#